data_AF-A0A453DLW8-F1
#
_entry.id   AF-A0A453DLW8-F1
#
_cell.length_a   1.000
_cell.length_b   1.000
_cell.length_c   1.000
_cell.angle_alpha   90.00
_cell.angle_beta   90.00
_cell.angle_gamma   90.00
#
_symmetry.space_group_name_H-M   'P 1'
#
loop_
_entity.id
_entity.type
_entity.pdbx_description
1 polymer ?
#
loop_
_entity_poly.entity_id
_entity_poly.type
_entity_poly.pdbx_seq_one_letter_code
_entity_poly.pdbx_strand_id
1 'polypeptide(L)'
;AMSVLTRSMCWNLVNKVKDRVNRVGAAIFQKPMDNRCYDRRSAANPPLCGESDNPDAAWNVSLQSCMHRLPRDPTMRGLRWPEEWPLRVERPPYWLKSSETGVYGKPAPEDFQADYEHWKRVISNSYMEGLGIDWSSVRNVMDMKAVYGGFAAALRNMKVWVMNVVPIDSPDTLPIIYERGLFGLYHDWCESFSTYPRSYDLVHANHLFSKIKKR
;
A
#
# COMPACT_ATOMS: atom_id res chain seq x y z
N ALA A 1 -11.63 -13.03 27.61
CA ALA A 1 -11.57 -11.64 27.12
C ALA A 1 -11.58 -11.59 25.58
N MET A 2 -10.49 -11.99 24.90
CA MET A 2 -10.38 -11.84 23.43
C MET A 2 -11.49 -12.52 22.62
N SER A 3 -11.92 -13.74 22.96
CA SER A 3 -13.00 -14.44 22.25
C SER A 3 -14.35 -13.75 22.35
N VAL A 4 -14.63 -13.06 23.47
CA VAL A 4 -15.87 -12.32 23.69
C VAL A 4 -15.85 -11.05 22.85
N LEU A 5 -14.72 -10.33 22.85
CA LEU A 5 -14.54 -9.12 22.05
C LEU A 5 -14.61 -9.41 20.54
N THR A 6 -13.88 -10.42 20.05
CA THR A 6 -13.91 -10.73 18.60
C THR A 6 -15.31 -11.15 18.15
N ARG A 7 -16.08 -11.87 18.99
CA ARG A 7 -17.49 -12.16 18.70
C ARG A 7 -18.35 -10.90 18.68
N SER A 8 -18.17 -9.96 19.62
CA SER A 8 -18.91 -8.69 19.62
C SER A 8 -18.54 -7.79 18.43
N MET A 9 -17.36 -7.99 17.85
CA MET A 9 -16.87 -7.40 16.61
C MET A 9 -17.31 -8.15 15.34
N CYS A 10 -18.16 -9.18 15.46
CA CYS A 10 -18.60 -10.02 14.33
C CYS A 10 -17.47 -10.82 13.65
N TRP A 11 -16.35 -11.06 14.32
CA TRP A 11 -15.24 -11.84 13.79
C TRP A 11 -15.37 -13.31 14.16
N ASN A 12 -15.21 -14.17 13.18
CA ASN A 12 -15.26 -15.61 13.35
C ASN A 12 -13.85 -16.16 13.56
N LEU A 13 -13.65 -16.95 14.60
CA LEU A 13 -12.40 -17.69 14.79
C LEU A 13 -12.36 -18.83 13.76
N VAL A 14 -11.47 -18.72 12.78
CA VAL A 14 -11.30 -19.70 11.71
C VAL A 14 -10.39 -20.82 12.15
N ASN A 15 -9.27 -20.47 12.79
CA ASN A 15 -8.29 -21.45 13.21
C ASN A 15 -7.55 -20.97 14.46
N LYS A 16 -7.10 -21.92 15.27
CA LYS A 16 -6.23 -21.68 16.41
C LYS A 16 -5.20 -22.79 16.47
N VAL A 17 -3.97 -22.44 16.15
CA VAL A 17 -2.84 -23.36 16.15
C VAL A 17 -1.89 -23.02 17.29
N LYS A 18 -1.26 -24.04 17.85
CA LYS A 18 -0.18 -23.90 18.81
C LYS A 18 0.95 -24.80 18.35
N ASP A 19 2.06 -24.18 17.96
CA ASP A 19 3.24 -24.91 17.60
C ASP A 19 3.79 -25.64 18.84
N ARG A 20 4.14 -26.92 18.67
CA ARG A 20 4.55 -27.78 19.79
C ARG A 20 6.00 -27.57 20.19
N VAL A 21 6.83 -27.07 19.28
CA VAL A 21 8.28 -26.92 19.44
C VAL A 21 8.61 -25.58 20.08
N ASN A 22 8.20 -24.47 19.45
CA ASN A 22 8.45 -23.11 19.92
C ASN A 22 7.35 -22.57 20.85
N ARG A 23 6.26 -23.33 21.04
CA ARG A 23 5.10 -22.99 21.91
C ARG A 23 4.35 -21.73 21.49
N VAL A 24 4.60 -21.19 20.29
CA VAL A 24 3.89 -20.03 19.74
C VAL A 24 2.46 -20.43 19.37
N GLY A 25 1.50 -19.64 19.85
CA GLY A 25 0.10 -19.77 19.47
C GLY A 25 -0.29 -18.72 18.44
N ALA A 26 -1.00 -19.12 17.39
CA ALA A 26 -1.61 -18.21 16.43
C ALA A 26 -3.12 -18.48 16.34
N ALA A 27 -3.89 -17.41 16.24
CA ALA A 27 -5.33 -17.47 16.01
C ALA A 27 -5.68 -16.63 14.79
N ILE A 28 -6.45 -17.20 13.87
CA ILE A 28 -6.86 -16.56 12.63
C ILE A 28 -8.34 -16.22 12.76
N PHE A 29 -8.67 -14.94 12.57
CA PHE A 29 -10.02 -14.44 12.62
C PHE A 29 -10.44 -13.91 11.25
N GLN A 30 -11.68 -14.18 10.86
CA GLN A 30 -12.29 -13.68 9.64
C GLN A 30 -13.27 -12.56 9.99
N LYS A 31 -13.11 -11.41 9.32
CA LYS A 31 -14.08 -10.30 9.34
C LYS A 31 -15.38 -10.73 8.66
N PRO A 32 -16.54 -10.12 8.97
CA PRO A 32 -17.77 -10.44 8.27
C PRO A 32 -17.66 -10.12 6.77
N MET A 33 -18.47 -10.80 5.95
CA MET A 33 -18.52 -10.59 4.50
C MET A 33 -19.51 -9.48 4.10
N ASP A 34 -20.41 -9.11 5.00
CA ASP A 34 -21.40 -8.06 4.82
C ASP A 34 -21.66 -7.31 6.14
N ASN A 35 -22.46 -6.24 6.06
CA ASN A 35 -22.77 -5.41 7.23
C ASN A 35 -23.92 -5.99 8.10
N ARG A 36 -24.53 -7.13 7.74
CA ARG A 36 -25.73 -7.64 8.44
C ARG A 36 -25.46 -7.95 9.90
N CYS A 37 -24.26 -8.49 10.20
CA CYS A 37 -23.89 -8.74 11.58
C CYS A 37 -23.76 -7.43 12.37
N TYR A 38 -23.12 -6.40 11.78
CA TYR A 38 -22.99 -5.09 12.42
C TYR A 38 -24.34 -4.43 12.71
N ASP A 39 -25.29 -4.56 11.78
CA ASP A 39 -26.64 -3.99 11.89
C ASP A 39 -27.51 -4.69 12.96
N ARG A 40 -27.18 -5.93 13.34
CA ARG A 40 -27.93 -6.73 14.33
C ARG A 40 -27.33 -6.72 15.74
N ARG A 41 -26.26 -5.95 15.97
CA ARG A 41 -25.57 -5.93 17.27
C ARG A 41 -26.48 -5.34 18.33
N SER A 42 -26.65 -6.07 19.44
CA SER A 42 -27.43 -5.61 20.59
C SER A 42 -26.74 -4.49 21.37
N ALA A 43 -25.41 -4.36 21.24
CA ALA A 43 -24.63 -3.31 21.88
C ALA A 43 -23.52 -2.79 20.95
N ALA A 44 -23.33 -1.47 20.94
CA ALA A 44 -22.26 -0.80 20.20
C ALA A 44 -20.92 -0.87 20.96
N ASN A 45 -20.43 -2.09 21.24
CA ASN A 45 -19.17 -2.29 21.96
C ASN A 45 -18.27 -3.35 21.26
N PRO A 46 -17.22 -2.93 20.51
CA PRO A 46 -16.82 -1.54 20.26
C PRO A 46 -17.79 -0.83 19.28
N PRO A 47 -17.89 0.52 19.31
CA PRO A 47 -18.77 1.26 18.41
C PRO A 47 -18.31 1.15 16.94
N LEU A 48 -19.19 1.55 16.02
CA LEU A 48 -18.79 1.76 14.62
C LEU A 48 -18.13 3.14 14.50
N CYS A 49 -17.12 3.26 13.65
CA CYS A 49 -16.48 4.54 13.37
C CYS A 49 -17.46 5.49 12.65
N GLY A 50 -17.36 6.79 12.96
CA GLY A 50 -18.14 7.82 12.28
C GLY A 50 -17.65 8.03 10.84
N GLU A 51 -18.46 8.67 10.01
CA GLU A 51 -18.12 8.92 8.59
C GLU A 51 -16.92 9.86 8.40
N SER A 52 -16.55 10.62 9.43
CA SER A 52 -15.36 11.47 9.43
C SER A 52 -14.05 10.69 9.61
N ASP A 53 -14.10 9.47 10.15
CA ASP A 53 -12.92 8.62 10.30
C ASP A 53 -12.65 7.92 8.97
N ASN A 54 -11.52 8.24 8.34
CA ASN A 54 -11.17 7.69 7.03
C ASN A 54 -10.54 6.28 7.21
N PRO A 55 -11.19 5.20 6.73
CA PRO A 55 -10.65 3.84 6.85
C PRO A 55 -9.35 3.60 6.09
N ASP A 56 -9.06 4.43 5.08
CA ASP A 56 -7.87 4.31 4.24
C ASP A 56 -6.70 5.16 4.76
N ALA A 57 -6.92 6.06 5.72
CA ALA A 57 -5.87 6.92 6.23
C ALA A 57 -4.94 6.15 7.19
N ALA A 58 -3.65 6.10 6.86
CA ALA A 58 -2.69 5.22 7.54
C ALA A 58 -1.46 5.93 8.14
N TRP A 59 -1.22 7.21 7.82
CA TRP A 59 -0.06 7.95 8.34
C TRP A 59 -0.44 9.04 9.35
N ASN A 60 0.18 9.01 10.53
CA ASN A 60 0.00 9.98 11.62
C ASN A 60 -1.48 10.20 12.00
N VAL A 61 -2.30 9.15 11.89
CA VAL A 61 -3.71 9.15 12.30
C VAL A 61 -3.84 8.45 13.64
N SER A 62 -4.49 9.11 14.60
CA SER A 62 -4.78 8.53 15.90
C SER A 62 -5.76 7.36 15.76
N LEU A 63 -5.34 6.17 16.17
CA LEU A 63 -6.19 4.98 16.17
C LEU A 63 -7.44 5.21 17.01
N GLN A 64 -8.60 4.98 16.39
CA GLN A 64 -9.89 5.04 17.06
C GLN A 64 -10.27 3.67 17.63
N SER A 65 -10.96 3.67 18.77
CA SER A 65 -11.46 2.44 19.42
C SER A 65 -12.81 1.99 18.82
N CYS A 66 -12.90 1.95 17.48
CA CYS A 66 -14.12 1.67 16.73
C CYS A 66 -13.87 0.73 15.54
N MET A 67 -14.95 0.29 14.88
CA MET A 67 -14.89 -0.55 13.68
C MET A 67 -15.50 0.14 12.48
N HIS A 68 -14.86 0.04 11.34
CA HIS A 68 -15.41 0.51 10.08
C HIS A 68 -16.45 -0.45 9.51
N ARG A 69 -17.50 0.11 8.91
CA ARG A 69 -18.44 -0.64 8.07
C ARG A 69 -17.72 -1.13 6.82
N LEU A 70 -18.18 -2.26 6.28
CA LEU A 70 -17.71 -2.70 4.97
C LEU A 70 -18.29 -1.78 3.89
N PRO A 71 -17.51 -1.44 2.84
CA PRO A 71 -18.00 -0.63 1.74
C PRO A 71 -19.24 -1.29 1.10
N ARG A 72 -20.18 -0.47 0.62
CA ARG A 72 -21.38 -0.93 -0.10
C ARG A 72 -21.41 -0.47 -1.56
N ASP A 73 -20.75 0.65 -1.85
CA ASP A 73 -20.62 1.20 -3.19
C ASP A 73 -19.58 0.41 -4.00
N PRO A 74 -19.92 -0.08 -5.20
CA PRO A 74 -18.99 -0.77 -6.11
C PRO A 74 -17.74 0.00 -6.49
N THR A 75 -17.75 1.32 -6.35
CA THR A 75 -16.62 2.21 -6.66
C THR A 75 -15.69 2.44 -5.48
N MET A 76 -16.09 2.04 -4.26
CA MET A 76 -15.23 2.18 -3.08
C MET A 76 -14.19 1.06 -3.03
N ARG A 77 -12.99 1.42 -2.59
CA ARG A 77 -11.88 0.50 -2.34
C ARG A 77 -12.27 -0.58 -1.32
N GLY A 78 -11.80 -1.80 -1.55
CA GLY A 78 -11.97 -2.92 -0.62
C GLY A 78 -13.28 -3.70 -0.75
N LEU A 79 -14.14 -3.37 -1.73
CA LEU A 79 -15.33 -4.19 -2.05
C LEU A 79 -14.97 -5.36 -2.97
N ARG A 80 -14.06 -5.14 -3.93
CA ARG A 80 -13.62 -6.15 -4.89
C ARG A 80 -12.15 -6.48 -4.65
N TRP A 81 -11.79 -7.73 -4.87
CA TRP A 81 -10.38 -8.10 -4.97
C TRP A 81 -9.75 -7.41 -6.18
N PRO A 82 -8.48 -6.98 -6.08
CA PRO A 82 -7.77 -6.50 -7.24
C PRO A 82 -7.55 -7.63 -8.24
N GLU A 83 -7.13 -7.26 -9.44
CA GLU A 83 -6.67 -8.22 -10.45
C GLU A 83 -5.64 -9.20 -9.88
N GLU A 84 -5.56 -10.39 -10.46
CA GLU A 84 -4.55 -11.36 -10.04
C GLU A 84 -3.15 -10.93 -10.49
N TRP A 85 -2.13 -11.42 -9.79
CA TRP A 85 -0.75 -11.24 -10.25
C TRP A 85 -0.51 -12.07 -11.54
N PRO A 86 0.16 -11.53 -12.57
CA PRO A 86 0.88 -10.26 -12.60
C PRO A 86 0.07 -9.07 -13.11
N LEU A 87 -1.19 -9.23 -13.52
CA LEU A 87 -1.98 -8.18 -14.17
C LEU A 87 -2.18 -6.94 -13.29
N ARG A 88 -2.38 -7.12 -11.98
CA ARG A 88 -2.54 -5.98 -11.05
C ARG A 88 -1.37 -5.01 -11.02
N VAL A 89 -0.17 -5.44 -11.38
CA VAL A 89 0.98 -4.53 -11.39
C VAL A 89 0.91 -3.51 -12.52
N GLU A 90 0.15 -3.80 -13.59
CA GLU A 90 -0.01 -2.94 -14.77
C GLU A 90 -1.36 -2.22 -14.82
N ARG A 91 -2.37 -2.76 -14.15
CA ARG A 91 -3.74 -2.27 -14.26
C ARG A 91 -4.02 -1.18 -13.22
N PRO A 92 -4.65 -0.06 -13.60
CA PRO A 92 -5.11 0.91 -12.63
C PRO A 92 -6.19 0.26 -11.74
N PRO A 93 -6.15 0.48 -10.42
CA PRO A 93 -7.20 0.01 -9.51
C PRO A 93 -8.59 0.48 -9.93
N TYR A 94 -9.62 -0.35 -9.72
CA TYR A 94 -11.00 -0.05 -10.15
C TYR A 94 -11.61 1.17 -9.47
N TRP A 95 -11.09 1.54 -8.30
CA TRP A 95 -11.55 2.66 -7.48
C TRP A 95 -10.83 3.98 -7.80
N LEU A 96 -9.82 3.97 -8.68
CA LEU A 96 -9.27 5.21 -9.24
C LEU A 96 -10.27 5.81 -10.22
N LYS A 97 -10.74 7.02 -9.97
CA LYS A 97 -11.78 7.66 -10.79
C LYS A 97 -11.16 8.64 -11.78
N SER A 98 -11.61 8.63 -13.03
CA SER A 98 -11.22 9.67 -14.01
C SER A 98 -11.75 11.07 -13.65
N SER A 99 -12.65 11.19 -12.67
CA SER A 99 -13.04 12.48 -12.10
C SER A 99 -12.00 13.06 -11.14
N GLU A 100 -11.07 12.24 -10.65
CA GLU A 100 -10.02 12.65 -9.73
C GLU A 100 -8.75 12.98 -10.51
N THR A 101 -8.06 14.05 -10.11
CA THR A 101 -6.78 14.44 -10.70
C THR A 101 -5.65 13.65 -10.04
N GLY A 102 -4.85 12.97 -10.86
CA GLY A 102 -3.65 12.27 -10.45
C GLY A 102 -2.49 13.20 -10.07
N VAL A 103 -1.38 12.60 -9.63
CA VAL A 103 -0.21 13.30 -9.10
C VAL A 103 0.43 14.27 -10.10
N TYR A 104 0.40 13.95 -11.39
CA TYR A 104 0.96 14.77 -12.47
C TYR A 104 -0.10 15.58 -13.26
N GLY A 105 -1.32 15.68 -12.73
CA GLY A 105 -2.35 16.58 -13.28
C GLY A 105 -3.23 15.97 -14.38
N LYS A 106 -3.04 14.69 -14.73
CA LYS A 106 -3.96 13.94 -15.61
C LYS A 106 -5.08 13.30 -14.80
N PRO A 107 -6.18 12.83 -15.41
CA PRO A 107 -7.13 12.03 -14.64
C PRO A 107 -6.48 10.75 -14.11
N ALA A 108 -6.87 10.32 -12.90
CA ALA A 108 -6.06 9.41 -12.08
C ALA A 108 -5.70 8.07 -12.76
N PRO A 109 -6.62 7.35 -13.44
CA PRO A 109 -6.28 6.13 -14.17
C PRO A 109 -5.27 6.35 -15.30
N GLU A 110 -5.43 7.44 -16.06
CA GLU A 110 -4.55 7.80 -17.17
C GLU A 110 -3.18 8.24 -16.66
N ASP A 111 -3.13 8.90 -15.51
CA ASP A 111 -1.89 9.33 -14.86
C ASP A 111 -1.08 8.14 -14.36
N PHE A 112 -1.76 7.17 -13.74
CA PHE A 112 -1.18 5.89 -13.34
C PHE A 112 -0.56 5.16 -14.53
N GLN A 113 -1.29 5.05 -15.65
CA GLN A 113 -0.80 4.37 -16.85
C GLN A 113 0.39 5.12 -17.46
N ALA A 114 0.32 6.44 -17.51
CA ALA A 114 1.40 7.27 -18.04
C ALA A 114 2.68 7.16 -17.19
N ASP A 115 2.57 7.09 -15.86
CA ASP A 115 3.69 6.84 -14.95
C ASP A 115 4.32 5.46 -15.23
N TYR A 116 3.51 4.40 -15.36
CA TYR A 116 4.02 3.07 -15.63
C TYR A 116 4.78 2.98 -16.97
N GLU A 117 4.22 3.53 -18.04
CA GLU A 117 4.89 3.54 -19.35
C GLU A 117 6.14 4.43 -19.37
N HIS A 118 6.12 5.55 -18.63
CA HIS A 118 7.30 6.38 -18.44
C HIS A 118 8.43 5.57 -17.81
N TRP A 119 8.16 4.88 -16.69
CA TRP A 119 9.18 4.09 -15.98
C TRP A 119 9.67 2.88 -16.76
N LYS A 120 8.81 2.17 -17.50
CA LYS A 120 9.27 1.09 -18.39
C LYS A 120 10.32 1.58 -19.38
N ARG A 121 10.07 2.73 -20.00
CA ARG A 121 11.00 3.34 -20.96
C ARG A 121 12.30 3.81 -20.29
N VAL A 122 12.20 4.47 -19.14
CA VAL A 122 13.38 4.95 -18.39
C VAL A 122 14.24 3.79 -17.90
N ILE A 123 13.62 2.73 -17.38
CA ILE A 123 14.35 1.52 -16.96
C ILE A 123 15.09 0.91 -18.15
N SER A 124 14.37 0.67 -19.26
CA SER A 124 14.96 0.06 -20.46
C SER A 124 16.11 0.90 -21.03
N ASN A 125 15.93 2.20 -21.19
CA ASN A 125 16.86 3.03 -21.95
C ASN A 125 17.99 3.62 -21.11
N SER A 126 17.80 3.75 -19.79
CA SER A 126 18.78 4.43 -18.92
C SER A 126 19.36 3.48 -17.89
N TYR A 127 18.53 2.76 -17.15
CA TYR A 127 19.00 1.89 -16.06
C TYR A 127 19.67 0.62 -16.57
N MET A 128 19.15 0.01 -17.64
CA MET A 128 19.71 -1.23 -18.20
C MET A 128 20.93 -0.97 -19.08
N GLU A 129 20.93 0.12 -19.86
CA GLU A 129 21.96 0.37 -20.87
C GLU A 129 22.91 1.54 -20.54
N GLY A 130 22.42 2.58 -19.85
CA GLY A 130 23.11 3.88 -19.80
C GLY A 130 23.89 4.18 -18.52
N LEU A 131 23.55 3.57 -17.39
CA LEU A 131 24.08 3.94 -16.07
C LEU A 131 25.24 3.06 -15.58
N GLY A 132 25.65 2.04 -16.35
CA GLY A 132 26.74 1.13 -15.96
C GLY A 132 26.45 0.31 -14.69
N ILE A 133 25.17 0.13 -14.36
CA ILE A 133 24.75 -0.64 -13.18
C ILE A 133 24.91 -2.13 -13.48
N ASP A 134 25.72 -2.83 -12.69
CA ASP A 134 25.76 -4.30 -12.72
C ASP A 134 24.54 -4.88 -11.99
N TRP A 135 23.44 -5.05 -12.73
CA TRP A 135 22.19 -5.62 -12.22
C TRP A 135 22.32 -7.05 -11.69
N SER A 136 23.40 -7.78 -12.01
CA SER A 136 23.64 -9.11 -11.45
C SER A 136 23.99 -9.06 -9.95
N SER A 137 24.57 -7.94 -9.51
CA SER A 137 24.97 -7.65 -8.13
C SER A 137 23.87 -7.01 -7.28
N VAL A 138 22.86 -6.41 -7.91
CA VAL A 138 21.75 -5.72 -7.23
C VAL A 138 20.73 -6.72 -6.71
N ARG A 139 20.29 -6.54 -5.46
CA ARG A 139 19.24 -7.34 -4.79
C ARG A 139 18.16 -6.46 -4.19
N ASN A 140 18.55 -5.37 -3.52
CA ASN A 140 17.65 -4.50 -2.79
C ASN A 140 17.72 -3.07 -3.32
N VAL A 141 16.58 -2.53 -3.72
CA VAL A 141 16.45 -1.17 -4.24
C VAL A 141 15.51 -0.38 -3.34
N MET A 142 15.85 0.87 -3.07
CA MET A 142 14.93 1.83 -2.47
C MET A 142 14.48 2.82 -3.51
N ASP A 143 13.17 2.94 -3.73
CA ASP A 143 12.57 4.06 -4.42
C ASP A 143 12.12 5.09 -3.37
N MET A 144 12.86 6.19 -3.27
CA MET A 144 12.63 7.20 -2.23
C MET A 144 11.37 8.04 -2.47
N LYS A 145 10.78 7.97 -3.66
CA LYS A 145 9.58 8.72 -4.04
C LYS A 145 8.81 7.95 -5.12
N ALA A 146 8.13 6.91 -4.69
CA ALA A 146 7.55 5.92 -5.59
C ALA A 146 6.34 6.41 -6.38
N VAL A 147 5.62 7.43 -5.88
CA VAL A 147 4.35 7.88 -6.47
C VAL A 147 3.42 6.68 -6.67
N TYR A 148 3.13 6.25 -7.91
CA TYR A 148 2.28 5.09 -8.17
C TYR A 148 3.01 3.74 -8.06
N GLY A 149 4.32 3.72 -7.78
CA GLY A 149 5.17 2.53 -7.80
C GLY A 149 5.58 2.09 -9.21
N GLY A 150 5.55 2.99 -10.20
CA GLY A 150 5.85 2.66 -11.60
C GLY A 150 7.29 2.18 -11.82
N PHE A 151 8.25 2.74 -11.08
CA PHE A 151 9.65 2.30 -11.11
C PHE A 151 9.78 0.82 -10.66
N ALA A 152 9.20 0.48 -9.51
CA ALA A 152 9.18 -0.90 -9.01
C ALA A 152 8.43 -1.85 -9.96
N ALA A 153 7.30 -1.40 -10.52
CA ALA A 153 6.54 -2.17 -11.50
C ALA A 153 7.33 -2.45 -12.79
N ALA A 154 8.14 -1.48 -13.25
CA ALA A 154 9.02 -1.66 -14.41
C ALA A 154 10.16 -2.65 -14.13
N LEU A 155 10.59 -2.78 -12.87
CA LEU A 155 11.60 -3.75 -12.44
C LEU A 155 11.04 -5.14 -12.09
N ARG A 156 9.75 -5.41 -12.25
CA ARG A 156 9.12 -6.66 -11.78
C ARG A 156 9.74 -7.95 -12.32
N ASN A 157 10.32 -7.91 -13.52
CA ASN A 157 10.91 -9.08 -14.18
C ASN A 157 12.36 -9.32 -13.72
N MET A 158 12.92 -8.38 -12.96
CA MET A 158 14.25 -8.48 -12.37
C MET A 158 14.14 -9.20 -11.02
N LYS A 159 15.19 -9.94 -10.64
CA LYS A 159 15.28 -10.59 -9.32
C LYS A 159 15.71 -9.59 -8.24
N VAL A 160 15.02 -8.46 -8.15
CA VAL A 160 15.28 -7.39 -7.19
C VAL A 160 14.02 -7.09 -6.38
N TRP A 161 14.23 -6.66 -5.15
CA TRP A 161 13.18 -6.21 -4.25
C TRP A 161 13.23 -4.69 -4.17
N VAL A 162 12.09 -4.00 -4.33
CA VAL A 162 12.03 -2.53 -4.35
C VAL A 162 11.17 -2.01 -3.20
N MET A 163 11.79 -1.39 -2.20
CA MET A 163 11.09 -0.64 -1.16
C MET A 163 10.57 0.67 -1.72
N ASN A 164 9.25 0.77 -1.87
CA ASN A 164 8.58 1.97 -2.35
C ASN A 164 8.30 2.92 -1.19
N VAL A 165 8.86 4.12 -1.23
CA VAL A 165 8.62 5.14 -0.21
C VAL A 165 7.70 6.22 -0.76
N VAL A 166 6.62 6.51 -0.04
CA VAL A 166 5.71 7.63 -0.31
C VAL A 166 6.02 8.74 0.68
N PRO A 167 6.63 9.86 0.24
CA PRO A 167 6.89 10.99 1.13
C PRO A 167 5.60 11.56 1.72
N ILE A 168 5.63 11.97 2.99
CA ILE A 168 4.45 12.50 3.69
C ILE A 168 3.95 13.84 3.12
N ASP A 169 4.80 14.55 2.38
CA ASP A 169 4.51 15.81 1.71
C ASP A 169 4.05 15.61 0.25
N SER A 170 3.71 14.37 -0.11
CA SER A 170 3.24 13.96 -1.44
C SER A 170 1.83 13.36 -1.38
N PRO A 171 1.10 13.30 -2.51
CA PRO A 171 -0.22 12.67 -2.54
C PRO A 171 -0.16 11.21 -2.04
N ASP A 172 -1.18 10.81 -1.27
CA ASP A 172 -1.27 9.47 -0.71
C ASP A 172 -1.51 8.44 -1.83
N THR A 173 -0.46 7.71 -2.14
CA THR A 173 -0.40 6.75 -3.24
C THR A 173 -0.01 5.35 -2.77
N LEU A 174 0.29 5.17 -1.48
CA LEU A 174 0.65 3.88 -0.91
C LEU A 174 -0.49 2.83 -1.02
N PRO A 175 -1.78 3.20 -0.84
CA PRO A 175 -2.91 2.36 -1.18
C PRO A 175 -2.85 1.72 -2.57
N ILE A 176 -2.41 2.50 -3.56
CA ILE A 176 -2.32 2.11 -4.97
C ILE A 176 -1.14 1.14 -5.14
N ILE A 177 0.01 1.44 -4.53
CA ILE A 177 1.19 0.57 -4.54
C ILE A 177 0.84 -0.82 -3.97
N TYR A 178 0.11 -0.88 -2.85
CA TYR A 178 -0.34 -2.16 -2.28
C TYR A 178 -1.31 -2.90 -3.20
N GLU A 179 -2.20 -2.19 -3.89
CA GLU A 179 -3.15 -2.81 -4.80
C GLU A 179 -2.47 -3.40 -6.04
N ARG A 180 -1.38 -2.78 -6.51
CA ARG A 180 -0.48 -3.34 -7.53
C ARG A 180 0.27 -4.58 -7.06
N GLY A 181 0.25 -4.86 -5.76
CA GLY A 181 1.00 -5.96 -5.15
C GLY A 181 2.45 -5.68 -4.85
N LEU A 182 2.81 -4.41 -4.85
CA LEU A 182 4.08 -3.94 -4.38
C LEU A 182 3.95 -3.59 -2.89
N PHE A 183 5.04 -3.51 -2.17
CA PHE A 183 5.06 -3.08 -0.77
C PHE A 183 5.79 -1.75 -0.66
N GLY A 184 5.53 -1.04 0.42
CA GLY A 184 6.08 0.28 0.63
C GLY A 184 5.72 0.81 2.00
N LEU A 185 6.09 2.07 2.25
CA LEU A 185 5.80 2.78 3.48
C LEU A 185 5.73 4.28 3.24
N TYR A 186 5.14 4.98 4.20
CA TYR A 186 5.24 6.43 4.30
C TYR A 186 6.53 6.82 5.02
N HIS A 187 7.15 7.92 4.62
CA HIS A 187 8.31 8.44 5.33
C HIS A 187 8.43 9.96 5.25
N ASP A 188 8.84 10.57 6.36
CA ASP A 188 9.29 11.96 6.38
C ASP A 188 10.80 12.00 6.18
N TRP A 189 11.24 12.52 5.03
CA TRP A 189 12.66 12.66 4.72
C TRP A 189 13.38 13.73 5.54
N CYS A 190 12.67 14.47 6.42
CA CYS A 190 13.29 15.25 7.50
C CYS A 190 13.72 14.40 8.70
N GLU A 191 13.23 13.17 8.81
CA GLU A 191 13.57 12.22 9.86
C GLU A 191 14.55 11.17 9.36
N SER A 192 15.22 10.48 10.28
CA SER A 192 16.10 9.37 9.90
C SER A 192 15.28 8.18 9.39
N PHE A 193 15.65 7.62 8.24
CA PHE A 193 15.08 6.37 7.76
C PHE A 193 15.60 5.19 8.60
N SER A 194 14.70 4.49 9.29
CA SER A 194 15.06 3.36 10.17
C SER A 194 15.42 2.12 9.35
N THR A 195 16.68 2.03 8.94
CA THR A 195 17.23 0.87 8.21
C THR A 195 18.68 0.62 8.61
N TYR A 196 19.13 -0.63 8.49
CA TYR A 196 20.54 -0.95 8.75
C TYR A 196 21.44 -0.35 7.67
N PRO A 197 22.66 0.08 8.00
CA PRO A 197 23.63 0.50 7.00
C PRO A 197 23.82 -0.60 5.95
N ARG A 198 23.88 -0.21 4.66
CA ARG A 198 24.01 -1.11 3.50
C ARG A 198 22.84 -2.09 3.31
N SER A 199 21.62 -1.69 3.67
CA SER A 199 20.41 -2.47 3.35
C SER A 199 20.01 -2.42 1.88
N TYR A 200 20.42 -1.38 1.15
CA TYR A 200 20.05 -1.15 -0.25
C TYR A 200 21.31 -1.04 -1.12
N ASP A 201 21.32 -1.76 -2.24
CA ASP A 201 22.39 -1.74 -3.24
C ASP A 201 22.22 -0.56 -4.20
N LEU A 202 20.97 -0.15 -4.44
CA LEU A 202 20.62 0.98 -5.28
C LEU A 202 19.57 1.85 -4.60
N VAL A 203 19.76 3.17 -4.69
CA VAL A 203 18.79 4.16 -4.21
C VAL A 203 18.36 5.04 -5.37
N HIS A 204 17.05 5.04 -5.63
CA HIS A 204 16.40 5.83 -6.66
C HIS A 204 15.74 7.06 -6.02
N ALA A 205 16.08 8.26 -6.49
CA ALA A 205 15.64 9.53 -5.90
C ALA A 205 15.12 10.53 -6.94
N ASN A 206 14.13 10.13 -7.75
CA ASN A 206 13.58 11.01 -8.78
C ASN A 206 12.82 12.21 -8.21
N HIS A 207 13.25 13.42 -8.56
CA HIS A 207 12.66 14.67 -8.10
C HIS A 207 12.35 14.69 -6.59
N LEU A 208 13.19 14.04 -5.77
CA LEU A 208 13.02 14.00 -4.33
C LEU A 208 13.23 15.39 -3.74
N PHE A 209 14.30 16.05 -4.17
CA PHE A 209 14.72 17.37 -3.67
C PHE A 209 14.10 18.55 -4.40
N SER A 210 13.20 18.33 -5.36
CA SER A 210 12.59 19.42 -6.15
C SER A 210 11.73 20.37 -5.30
N LYS A 211 11.24 19.90 -4.15
CA LYS A 211 10.45 20.71 -3.20
C LYS A 211 11.29 21.38 -2.10
N ILE A 212 12.56 21.02 -1.93
CA ILE A 212 13.41 21.55 -0.83
C ILE A 212 13.59 23.07 -0.92
N LYS A 213 13.65 23.64 -2.13
CA LYS A 213 13.83 25.10 -2.30
C LYS A 213 12.65 25.96 -1.81
N LYS A 214 11.50 25.37 -1.50
CA LYS A 214 10.30 26.09 -1.02
C LYS A 214 10.10 26.01 0.49
N ARG A 215 11.02 25.40 1.22
CA ARG A 215 10.94 25.18 2.66
C ARG A 215 11.92 26.08 3.41
#